data_AF-A0A345DRB8-F1
#
_entry.id   AF-A0A345DRB8-F1
#
_cell.length_a   1.000
_cell.length_b   1.000
_cell.length_c   1.000
_cell.angle_alpha   90.00
_cell.angle_beta   90.00
_cell.angle_gamma   90.00
#
_symmetry.space_group_name_H-M   'P 1'
#
loop_
_entity.id
_entity.type
_entity.pdbx_description
1 polymer ?
#
loop_
_entity_poly.entity_id
_entity_poly.type
_entity_poly.pdbx_seq_one_letter_code
_entity_poly.pdbx_strand_id
1 'polypeptide(L)' 'MGIKSILNAKKIILIANGTNKAHAVKQLVEGEISNLWPCTGSQMHQDVTVVVDKAAAGLLQTRGINLS' A
#
# COMPACT_ATOMS: atom_id res chain seq x y z
N MET A 1 17.69 6.56 -6.94
CA MET A 1 16.85 5.36 -7.06
C MET A 1 15.44 5.78 -7.41
N GLY A 2 14.77 5.12 -8.36
CA GLY A 2 13.42 5.48 -8.81
C GLY A 2 12.40 4.37 -8.52
N ILE A 3 11.11 4.70 -8.62
CA ILE A 3 10.00 3.77 -8.35
C ILE A 3 10.09 2.47 -9.18
N LYS A 4 10.54 2.57 -10.44
CA LYS A 4 10.76 1.42 -11.33
C LYS A 4 11.73 0.38 -10.74
N SER A 5 12.77 0.84 -10.03
CA SER A 5 13.73 -0.08 -9.42
C SER A 5 13.13 -0.83 -8.23
N ILE A 6 12.20 -0.21 -7.50
CA ILE A 6 11.49 -0.82 -6.38
C ILE A 6 10.49 -1.86 -6.90
N LEU A 7 9.77 -1.52 -7.97
CA LEU A 7 8.81 -2.43 -8.61
C LEU A 7 9.45 -3.64 -9.29
N ASN A 8 10.75 -3.59 -9.58
CA ASN A 8 11.52 -4.72 -10.10
C ASN A 8 12.07 -5.65 -8.99
N ALA A 9 11.83 -5.35 -7.71
CA ALA A 9 12.23 -6.23 -6.62
C ALA A 9 11.49 -7.57 -6.71
N LYS A 10 12.04 -8.66 -6.17
CA LYS A 10 11.34 -9.96 -6.12
C LYS A 10 10.17 -9.97 -5.13
N LYS A 11 10.29 -9.15 -4.08
CA LYS A 11 9.33 -9.02 -2.98
C LYS A 11 9.31 -7.57 -2.53
N ILE A 12 8.12 -7.04 -2.26
CA ILE A 12 7.94 -5.68 -1.74
C ILE A 12 7.22 -5.77 -0.40
N ILE A 13 7.81 -5.16 0.63
CA ILE A 13 7.17 -5.01 1.95
C ILE A 13 6.96 -3.52 2.18
N LEU A 14 5.70 -3.11 2.29
CA LEU A 14 5.30 -1.74 2.59
C LEU A 14 4.84 -1.66 4.04
N ILE A 15 5.36 -0.69 4.78
CA ILE A 15 5.00 -0.47 6.19
C ILE A 15 4.46 0.95 6.33
N ALA A 16 3.27 1.09 6.90
CA ALA A 16 2.67 2.39 7.21
C ALA A 16 2.16 2.42 8.65
N ASN A 17 2.45 3.51 9.35
CA ASN A 17 2.04 3.71 10.74
C ASN A 17 1.47 5.13 10.90
N GLY A 18 0.38 5.24 11.65
CA GLY A 18 -0.23 6.50 12.05
C GLY A 18 -1.31 7.00 11.08
N THR A 19 -2.20 7.84 11.63
CA THR A 19 -3.34 8.44 10.92
C THR A 19 -2.91 9.26 9.69
N ASN A 20 -1.73 9.89 9.74
CA ASN A 20 -1.18 10.67 8.63
C ASN A 20 -0.96 9.86 7.35
N LYS A 21 -0.91 8.52 7.45
CA LYS A 21 -0.77 7.62 6.30
C LYS A 21 -2.07 6.99 5.86
N ALA A 22 -3.18 7.21 6.58
CA ALA A 22 -4.44 6.51 6.31
C ALA A 22 -5.00 6.76 4.91
N HIS A 23 -4.88 7.99 4.40
CA HIS A 23 -5.33 8.30 3.04
C HIS A 23 -4.47 7.60 1.98
N ALA A 24 -3.16 7.54 2.19
CA ALA A 24 -2.24 6.85 1.28
C ALA A 24 -2.46 5.33 1.29
N VAL A 25 -2.72 4.75 2.47
CA VAL A 25 -3.07 3.33 2.63
C VAL A 25 -4.40 3.02 1.95
N LYS A 26 -5.40 3.90 2.08
CA LYS A 26 -6.67 3.75 1.36
C LYS A 26 -6.46 3.72 -0.15
N GLN A 27 -5.71 4.68 -0.69
CA GLN A 27 -5.43 4.72 -2.13
C GLN A 27 -4.61 3.49 -2.58
N LEU A 28 -3.64 3.05 -1.77
CA LEU A 28 -2.83 1.87 -2.05
C LEU A 28 -3.67 0.58 -2.14
N VAL A 29 -4.69 0.42 -1.31
CA VAL A 29 -5.48 -0.81 -1.22
C VAL A 29 -6.74 -0.77 -2.09
N GLU A 30 -7.41 0.38 -2.16
CA GLU A 30 -8.74 0.53 -2.77
C GLU A 30 -8.76 1.51 -3.95
N GLY A 31 -7.70 2.29 -4.15
CA GLY A 31 -7.59 3.27 -5.21
C GLY A 31 -7.07 2.68 -6.52
N GLU A 32 -7.28 3.42 -7.61
CA GLU A 32 -6.76 3.09 -8.93
C GLU A 32 -5.24 3.37 -9.02
N ILE A 33 -4.57 2.65 -9.92
CA ILE A 33 -3.15 2.86 -10.21
C ILE A 33 -2.97 4.26 -10.80
N SER A 34 -2.24 5.12 -10.09
CA SER A 34 -2.07 6.52 -10.46
C SER A 34 -0.67 7.03 -10.12
N ASN A 35 -0.12 7.86 -11.01
CA ASN A 35 1.15 8.55 -10.77
C ASN A 35 1.08 9.60 -9.64
N LEU A 36 -0.14 10.05 -9.29
CA LEU A 36 -0.37 10.90 -8.12
C LEU A 36 -0.16 10.14 -6.80
N TRP A 37 -0.30 8.81 -6.84
CA TRP A 37 -0.11 7.90 -5.71
C TRP A 37 0.88 6.79 -6.09
N PRO A 38 2.20 7.05 -6.14
CA PRO A 38 3.17 6.09 -6.66
C PRO A 38 3.17 4.71 -5.98
N CYS A 39 2.70 4.65 -4.72
CA CYS A 39 2.52 3.40 -3.99
C CYS A 39 1.52 2.45 -4.68
N THR A 40 0.49 2.97 -5.37
CA THR A 40 -0.48 2.16 -6.12
C THR A 40 0.19 1.35 -7.23
N GLY A 41 1.36 1.76 -7.73
CA GLY A 41 2.15 0.98 -8.67
C GLY A 41 2.55 -0.41 -8.14
N SER A 42 2.62 -0.59 -6.81
CA SER A 42 2.89 -1.91 -6.22
C SER A 42 1.72 -2.88 -6.38
N GLN A 43 0.49 -2.41 -6.66
CA GLN A 43 -0.66 -3.30 -6.92
C GLN A 43 -0.43 -4.18 -8.17
N MET A 44 0.43 -3.74 -9.11
CA MET A 44 0.81 -4.53 -10.29
C MET A 44 1.88 -5.59 -10.01
N HIS A 45 2.49 -5.56 -8.82
CA HIS A 45 3.57 -6.46 -8.48
C HIS A 45 3.00 -7.77 -7.91
N GLN A 46 3.57 -8.90 -8.33
CA GLN A 46 3.09 -10.24 -8.00
C GLN A 46 3.18 -10.61 -6.51
N ASP A 47 4.14 -10.02 -5.78
CA ASP A 47 4.41 -10.35 -4.38
C ASP A 47 4.63 -9.08 -3.55
N VAL A 48 3.53 -8.58 -2.96
CA VAL A 48 3.52 -7.39 -2.12
C VAL A 48 2.85 -7.70 -0.80
N THR A 49 3.53 -7.36 0.29
CA THR A 49 2.97 -7.40 1.64
C THR A 49 2.85 -5.99 2.17
N VAL A 50 1.66 -5.61 2.66
CA VAL A 50 1.41 -4.30 3.26
C VAL A 50 1.10 -4.50 4.74
N VAL A 51 1.96 -3.96 5.60
CA VAL A 51 1.81 -4.00 7.05
C VAL A 51 1.40 -2.61 7.52
N VAL A 52 0.22 -2.52 8.13
CA VAL A 52 -0.33 -1.25 8.62
C VAL A 52 -0.77 -1.38 10.06
N ASP A 53 -0.62 -0.30 10.82
CA ASP A 53 -1.25 -0.21 12.13
C ASP A 53 -2.73 0.16 11.99
N LYS A 54 -3.48 0.04 13.10
CA LYS A 54 -4.91 0.37 13.13
C LYS A 54 -5.19 1.82 12.75
N ALA A 55 -4.28 2.74 13.11
CA ALA A 55 -4.44 4.16 12.80
C ALA A 55 -4.33 4.44 11.30
N ALA A 56 -3.38 3.81 10.60
CA ALA A 56 -3.25 3.91 9.15
C ALA A 56 -4.34 3.10 8.41
N ALA A 57 -4.87 2.03 9.01
CA ALA A 57 -6.00 1.29 8.44
C ALA A 57 -7.37 1.99 8.62
N GLY A 58 -7.44 3.09 9.39
CA GLY A 58 -8.72 3.67 9.84
C GLY A 58 -9.65 4.20 8.75
N LEU A 59 -9.18 4.36 7.50
CA LEU A 59 -9.98 4.80 6.36
C LEU A 59 -10.35 3.69 5.37
N LEU A 60 -9.90 2.46 5.60
CA LEU A 60 -10.21 1.31 4.76
C LEU A 60 -11.66 0.87 4.97
N GLN A 61 -12.37 0.63 3.86
CA GLN A 61 -13.77 0.20 3.86
C GLN A 61 -13.90 -1.30 3.57
N THR A 62 -12.90 -1.88 2.90
CA THR A 62 -12.88 -3.27 2.50
C THR A 62 -12.49 -4.16 3.68
N ARG A 63 -13.45 -4.96 4.13
CA ARG A 63 -13.34 -5.91 5.25
C ARG A 63 -12.65 -7.22 4.80
N GLY A 64 -11.48 -7.12 4.17
CA GLY A 64 -10.82 -8.23 3.46
C GLY A 64 -9.32 -8.37 3.70
N ILE A 65 -8.77 -7.69 4.70
CA ILE A 65 -7.36 -7.86 5.08
C ILE A 65 -7.31 -8.95 6.16
N ASN A 66 -6.64 -10.06 5.86
CA ASN A 66 -6.32 -11.09 6.85
C ASN A 66 -5.46 -10.45 7.95
N LEU A 67 -6.09 -9.98 9.02
CA LEU A 67 -5.42 -9.56 10.24
C LEU A 67 -5.00 -10.83 10.98
N SER A 68 -3.86 -11.39 10.58
CA SER A 68 -3.13 -12.39 11.36
C SER A 68 -2.32 -11.71 12.45
#